data_AF-A0A2V8EWD8-F1
#
_entry.id   AF-A0A2V8EWD8-F1
#
_cell.length_a   1.000
_cell.length_b   1.000
_cell.length_c   1.000
_cell.angle_alpha   90.00
_cell.angle_beta   90.00
_cell.angle_gamma   90.00
#
_symmetry.space_group_name_H-M   'P 1'
#
loop_
_entity.id
_entity.type
_entity.pdbx_description
1 polymer ?
#
loop_
_entity_poly.entity_id
_entity_poly.type
_entity_poly.pdbx_seq_one_letter_code
_entity_poly.pdbx_strand_id
1 'polypeptide(L)' 'MPRGDKSKYTDKEKRQAEHIEEGYEERGVPEQEAERRAWATVNKVHGGGEKRGGGGFGKAENHEPMRKGGRTSHDRTRG' A
#
# COMPACT_ATOMS: atom_id res chain seq x y z
N MET A 1 11.55 0.93 5.84
CA MET A 1 10.70 2.15 5.79
C MET A 1 10.89 2.86 4.44
N PRO A 2 9.89 3.62 3.95
CA PRO A 2 10.08 4.49 2.78
C PRO A 2 11.25 5.43 3.04
N ARG A 3 12.17 5.55 2.08
CA ARG A 3 13.38 6.38 2.22
C ARG A 3 13.09 7.88 2.07
N GLY A 4 11.84 8.30 2.19
CA GLY A 4 11.37 9.66 1.92
C GLY A 4 10.67 10.26 3.12
N ASP A 5 10.66 11.60 3.16
CA ASP A 5 9.90 12.35 4.15
C ASP A 5 8.39 12.03 4.05
N LYS A 6 7.81 11.56 5.16
CA LYS A 6 6.38 11.23 5.28
C LYS A 6 5.48 12.46 5.00
N SER A 7 6.03 13.68 5.00
CA SER A 7 5.34 14.92 4.59
C SER A 7 4.86 14.91 3.14
N LYS A 8 5.50 14.11 2.28
CA LYS A 8 5.21 13.97 0.85
C LYS A 8 4.05 13.01 0.54
N TYR A 9 3.47 12.40 1.57
CA TYR A 9 2.33 11.51 1.45
C TYR A 9 1.03 12.23 1.81
N THR A 10 -0.03 11.92 1.08
CA THR A 10 -1.39 12.38 1.36
C THR A 10 -1.96 11.68 2.59
N ASP A 11 -3.00 12.26 3.16
CA ASP A 11 -3.65 11.64 4.31
C ASP A 11 -4.41 10.36 3.91
N LYS A 12 -4.79 10.24 2.63
CA LYS A 12 -5.32 8.99 2.04
C LYS A 12 -4.28 7.87 2.04
N GLU A 13 -3.06 8.17 1.60
CA GLU A 13 -1.94 7.20 1.60
C GLU A 13 -1.60 6.72 3.02
N LYS A 14 -1.60 7.64 3.99
CA LYS A 14 -1.34 7.32 5.41
C LYS A 14 -2.40 6.38 5.99
N ARG A 15 -3.69 6.71 5.82
CA ARG A 15 -4.80 5.86 6.27
C ARG A 15 -4.79 4.47 5.62
N GLN A 16 -4.39 4.40 4.34
CA GLN A 16 -4.25 3.13 3.66
C GLN A 16 -3.10 2.29 4.23
N ALA A 17 -1.97 2.91 4.57
CA ALA A 17 -0.87 2.22 5.24
C ALA A 17 -1.33 1.66 6.59
N GLU A 18 -1.95 2.48 7.44
CA GLU A 18 -2.46 2.07 8.76
C GLU A 18 -3.42 0.88 8.65
N HIS A 19 -4.37 0.92 7.70
CA HIS A 19 -5.32 -0.19 7.52
C HIS A 19 -4.65 -1.49 7.05
N ILE A 20 -3.60 -1.41 6.21
CA ILE A 20 -2.86 -2.59 5.76
C ILE A 20 -1.99 -3.15 6.89
N GLU A 21 -1.39 -2.26 7.68
CA GLU A 21 -0.58 -2.58 8.87
C GLU A 21 -1.42 -3.33 9.89
N GLU A 22 -2.58 -2.78 10.28
CA GLU A 22 -3.55 -3.43 11.17
C GLU A 22 -3.87 -4.85 10.70
N GLY A 23 -4.18 -5.03 9.41
CA GLY A 23 -4.43 -6.36 8.86
C GLY A 23 -3.22 -7.31 8.88
N TYR A 24 -1.97 -6.82 8.91
CA TYR A 24 -0.78 -7.65 9.12
C TYR A 24 -0.56 -7.97 10.60
N GLU A 25 -0.82 -7.04 11.50
CA GLU A 25 -0.76 -7.25 12.94
C GLU A 25 -1.78 -8.27 13.41
N GLU A 26 -3.01 -8.19 12.91
CA GLU A 26 -4.06 -9.20 13.14
C GLU A 26 -3.63 -10.59 12.68
N ARG A 27 -2.79 -10.68 11.64
CA ARG A 27 -2.19 -11.93 11.14
C ARG A 27 -0.96 -12.38 11.94
N GLY A 28 -0.62 -11.68 13.02
CA GLY A 28 0.51 -11.98 13.90
C GLY A 28 1.87 -11.51 13.37
N VAL A 29 1.91 -10.61 12.38
CA VAL A 29 3.16 -9.99 11.93
C VAL A 29 3.56 -8.91 12.94
N PRO A 30 4.85 -8.84 13.36
CA PRO A 30 5.30 -7.76 14.23
C PRO A 30 5.07 -6.38 13.61
N GLU A 31 4.63 -5.41 14.41
CA GLU A 31 4.35 -4.01 14.02
C GLU A 31 5.39 -3.44 13.04
N GLN A 32 6.68 -3.51 13.37
CA GLN A 32 7.72 -2.97 12.49
C GLN A 32 7.78 -3.62 11.10
N GLU A 33 7.43 -4.90 10.99
CA GLU A 33 7.35 -5.60 9.70
C GLU A 33 6.01 -5.35 9.01
N ALA A 34 4.92 -5.21 9.77
CA ALA A 34 3.61 -4.80 9.28
C ALA A 34 3.67 -3.40 8.66
N GLU A 35 4.20 -2.40 9.38
CA GLU A 35 4.43 -1.03 8.91
C GLU A 35 5.24 -1.04 7.61
N ARG A 36 6.35 -1.80 7.57
CA ARG A 36 7.21 -1.92 6.38
C ARG A 36 6.45 -2.44 5.17
N ARG A 37 5.64 -3.50 5.34
CA ARG A 37 4.84 -4.11 4.27
C ARG A 37 3.71 -3.21 3.83
N ALA A 38 3.07 -2.52 4.76
CA ALA A 38 2.04 -1.54 4.50
C ALA A 38 2.55 -0.41 3.61
N TRP A 39 3.63 0.26 4.02
CA TRP A 39 4.22 1.34 3.23
C TRP A 39 4.78 0.86 1.89
N ALA A 40 5.31 -0.37 1.80
CA ALA A 40 5.73 -0.94 0.52
C ALA A 40 4.55 -1.08 -0.45
N THR A 41 3.37 -1.46 0.07
CA THR A 41 2.15 -1.59 -0.72
C THR A 41 1.65 -0.22 -1.18
N VAL A 42 1.55 0.75 -0.28
CA VAL A 42 1.16 2.14 -0.61
C VAL A 42 2.12 2.76 -1.62
N ASN A 43 3.43 2.58 -1.46
CA ASN A 43 4.42 3.04 -2.44
C ASN A 43 4.25 2.39 -3.81
N LYS A 44 3.85 1.12 -3.86
CA LYS A 44 3.62 0.42 -5.13
C LYS A 44 2.35 0.92 -5.83
N VAL A 45 1.33 1.30 -5.08
CA VAL A 45 0.09 1.89 -5.60
C VAL A 45 0.33 3.32 -6.06
N HIS A 46 0.89 4.16 -5.20
CA HIS A 46 0.93 5.61 -5.41
C HIS A 46 2.28 6.11 -5.97
N GLY A 47 3.30 5.25 -6.07
CA GLY A 47 4.59 5.61 -6.68
C GLY A 47 5.55 6.38 -5.77
N GLY A 48 5.26 6.46 -4.46
CA GLY A 48 6.16 7.07 -3.47
C GLY A 48 5.80 8.51 -3.07
N GLY A 49 4.55 8.74 -2.68
CA GLY A 49 4.04 10.02 -2.20
C GLY A 49 3.47 10.88 -3.33
N GLU A 50 2.17 11.18 -3.24
CA GLU A 50 1.44 11.95 -4.26
C GLU A 50 1.54 13.46 -4.07
N LYS A 51 2.11 13.96 -2.96
CA LYS A 51 2.31 15.41 -2.79
C LYS A 51 3.53 15.90 -3.57
N ARG A 52 3.57 17.21 -3.80
CA ARG A 52 4.65 17.88 -4.53
C ARG A 52 6.03 17.52 -3.94
N GLY A 53 6.92 17.00 -4.77
CA GLY A 53 8.25 16.54 -4.36
C GLY A 53 8.33 15.06 -3.92
N GLY A 54 7.21 14.34 -3.94
CA GLY A 54 7.14 12.87 -3.85
C GLY A 54 7.32 12.20 -5.23
N GLY A 55 7.72 10.93 -5.23
CA GLY A 55 7.98 10.15 -6.45
C GLY A 55 6.71 9.79 -7.24
N GLY A 56 5.55 9.89 -6.59
CA GLY A 56 4.22 9.66 -7.13
C GLY A 56 3.51 10.91 -7.68
N PHE A 57 4.07 12.10 -7.45
CA PHE A 57 3.43 13.35 -7.84
C PHE A 57 3.14 13.41 -9.35
N GLY A 58 1.86 13.56 -9.70
CA GLY A 58 1.39 13.62 -11.10
C GLY A 58 1.35 12.26 -11.83
N LYS A 59 1.57 11.14 -11.12
CA LYS A 59 1.44 9.79 -11.68
C LYS A 59 0.06 9.21 -11.38
N ALA A 60 -0.44 8.36 -12.28
CA ALA A 60 -1.66 7.61 -12.04
C ALA A 60 -1.42 6.51 -10.98
N GLU A 61 -2.43 6.27 -10.14
CA GLU A 61 -2.42 5.19 -9.15
C GLU A 61 -2.36 3.82 -9.85
N ASN A 62 -1.44 2.95 -9.40
CA ASN A 62 -1.38 1.56 -9.83
C ASN A 62 -2.31 0.70 -8.96
N HIS A 63 -3.45 0.31 -9.53
CA HIS A 63 -4.43 -0.56 -8.86
C HIS A 63 -4.18 -2.07 -9.05
N GLU A 64 -3.09 -2.49 -9.67
CA GLU A 64 -2.70 -3.91 -9.79
C GLU A 64 -2.69 -4.66 -8.44
N PRO A 65 -2.10 -4.14 -7.33
CA PRO A 65 -2.13 -4.84 -6.05
C PRO A 65 -3.55 -5.04 -5.50
N MET A 66 -4.47 -4.09 -5.73
CA MET A 66 -5.89 -4.27 -5.36
C MET A 66 -6.61 -5.30 -6.23
N ARG A 67 -6.27 -5.39 -7.52
CA ARG A 67 -6.92 -6.34 -8.45
C ARG A 67 -6.51 -7.79 -8.23
N LYS A 68 -5.36 -8.06 -7.61
CA LYS A 68 -4.89 -9.43 -7.39
C LYS A 68 -5.82 -10.24 -6.47
N GLY A 69 -6.49 -9.59 -5.50
CA GLY A 69 -7.50 -10.24 -4.67
C GLY A 69 -8.73 -10.72 -5.45
N GLY A 70 -9.27 -9.89 -6.35
CA GLY A 70 -10.49 -10.19 -7.12
C GLY A 70 -10.30 -11.13 -8.31
N ARG A 71 -9.07 -11.22 -8.86
CA ARG A 71 -8.74 -12.20 -9.92
C ARG A 71 -8.57 -13.61 -9.36
N THR A 72 -8.04 -13.74 -8.15
CA THR A 72 -7.83 -15.05 -7.51
C THR A 72 -9.15 -15.66 -6.98
N SER A 73 -10.17 -14.83 -6.70
CA SER A 73 -11.49 -15.30 -6.28
C SER A 73 -12.33 -15.89 -7.43
N HIS A 74 -12.11 -15.46 -8.68
CA HIS A 74 -12.79 -16.04 -9.86
C HIS A 74 -12.07 -17.26 -10.46
N ASP A 75 -10.79 -17.47 -10.14
CA ASP A 75 -10.02 -18.60 -10.69
C ASP A 75 -10.25 -19.90 -9.89
N ARG A 76 -10.70 -19.81 -8.63
CA ARG A 76 -11.01 -20.97 -7.78
C ARG A 76 -12.43 -21.55 -7.96
N THR A 77 -13.17 -21.14 -8.98
CA THR A 77 -14.54 -21.63 -9.28
C THR A 77 -14.68 -22.37 -10.61
N ARG A 78 -13.58 -22.79 -11.24
CA ARG A 78 -13.62 -23.84 -12.28
C ARG A 78 -12.95 -25.10 -11.78
N GLY A 79 -13.74 -25.92 -11.09
CA GLY A 79 -13.52 -27.37 -10.99
C GLY A 79 -13.88 -28.05 -12.31
#